data_AF-F4GN84-F1
#
_entry.id   AF-F4GN84-F1
#
_cell.length_a   1.000
_cell.length_b   1.000
_cell.length_c   1.000
_cell.angle_alpha   90.00
_cell.angle_beta   90.00
_cell.angle_gamma   90.00
#
_symmetry.space_group_name_H-M   'P 1'
#
loop_
_entity.id
_entity.type
_entity.pdbx_description
1 polymer ?
#
loop_
_entity_poly.entity_id
_entity_poly.type
_entity_poly.pdbx_seq_one_letter_code
_entity_poly.pdbx_strand_id
1 'polypeptide(L)'
;MVKNTGKFSHEMVIGSMSELRAHAALMQKAPSVAHTQPNMITLNPGQQRNVVWQFVQPGKTDFACLVDWHLKFGTLGEIQVD
;
A
#
# COMPACT_ATOMS: atom_id res chain seq x y z
N MET A 1 -4.95 -10.87 7.09
CA MET A 1 -3.59 -10.80 7.70
C MET A 1 -2.59 -10.53 6.58
N VAL A 2 -1.67 -9.59 6.78
CA VAL A 2 -0.59 -9.28 5.81
C VAL A 2 0.74 -9.64 6.44
N LYS A 3 1.61 -10.33 5.71
CA LYS A 3 2.92 -10.77 6.17
C LYS A 3 4.00 -10.40 5.17
N ASN A 4 5.09 -9.83 5.65
CA ASN A 4 6.28 -9.59 4.85
C ASN A 4 7.24 -10.78 4.96
N THR A 5 7.28 -11.61 3.91
CA THR A 5 8.22 -12.74 3.79
C THR A 5 9.50 -12.38 3.02
N GLY A 6 9.65 -11.10 2.63
CA GLY A 6 10.80 -10.59 1.90
C GLY A 6 11.95 -10.13 2.81
N LYS A 7 12.98 -9.56 2.18
CA LYS A 7 14.19 -9.05 2.85
C LYS A 7 14.18 -7.52 3.04
N PHE A 8 13.21 -6.83 2.46
CA PHE A 8 13.08 -5.38 2.52
C PHE A 8 11.77 -5.00 3.20
N SER A 9 11.70 -3.77 3.73
CA SER A 9 10.44 -3.23 4.22
C SER A 9 9.46 -3.05 3.07
N HIS A 10 8.23 -3.45 3.30
CA HIS A 10 7.13 -3.31 2.35
C HIS A 10 6.01 -2.51 2.96
N GLU A 11 5.24 -1.90 2.08
CA GLU A 11 4.03 -1.20 2.42
C GLU A 11 2.86 -1.77 1.65
N MET A 12 1.68 -1.71 2.25
CA MET A 12 0.42 -1.92 1.57
C MET A 12 -0.46 -0.70 1.81
N VAL A 13 -0.78 0.01 0.74
CA VAL A 13 -1.71 1.14 0.72
C VAL A 13 -2.92 0.75 -0.10
N ILE A 14 -4.13 0.87 0.46
CA ILE A 14 -5.39 0.58 -0.24
C ILE A 14 -5.94 1.89 -0.81
N GLY A 15 -6.29 1.91 -2.09
CA GLY A 15 -6.86 3.07 -2.77
C GLY A 15 -7.04 2.83 -4.27
N SER A 16 -7.67 3.77 -4.96
CA SER A 16 -7.76 3.69 -6.43
C SER A 16 -6.39 3.84 -7.08
N MET A 17 -6.18 3.25 -8.26
CA MET A 17 -4.96 3.47 -9.04
C MET A 17 -4.59 4.94 -9.25
N SER A 18 -5.56 5.84 -9.39
CA SER A 18 -5.32 7.29 -9.48
C SER A 18 -4.72 7.85 -8.20
N GLU A 19 -5.26 7.48 -7.04
CA GLU A 19 -4.78 7.94 -5.73
C GLU A 19 -3.39 7.40 -5.42
N LEU A 20 -3.15 6.12 -5.71
CA LEU A 20 -1.85 5.47 -5.49
C LEU A 20 -0.74 6.12 -6.34
N ARG A 21 -1.03 6.45 -7.60
CA ARG A 21 -0.08 7.18 -8.47
C ARG A 21 0.16 8.61 -7.99
N ALA A 22 -0.88 9.31 -7.58
CA ALA A 22 -0.76 10.66 -7.03
C ALA A 22 0.09 10.67 -5.75
N HIS A 23 -0.15 9.72 -4.85
CA HIS A 23 0.63 9.54 -3.63
C HIS A 23 2.11 9.27 -3.94
N ALA A 24 2.41 8.35 -4.86
CA ALA A 24 3.79 8.06 -5.25
C ALA A 24 4.51 9.27 -5.87
N ALA A 25 3.79 10.11 -6.62
CA ALA A 25 4.34 11.36 -7.15
C ALA A 25 4.61 12.41 -6.05
N LEU A 26 3.83 12.41 -4.96
CA LEU A 26 4.07 13.25 -3.80
C LEU A 26 5.31 12.77 -3.02
N MET A 27 5.50 11.47 -2.87
CA MET A 27 6.66 10.93 -2.13
C MET A 27 8.00 11.23 -2.80
N GLN A 28 8.05 11.25 -4.13
CA GLN A 28 9.23 11.74 -4.87
C GLN A 28 9.62 13.18 -4.53
N LYS A 29 8.67 14.01 -4.09
CA LYS A 29 8.89 15.42 -3.72
C LYS A 29 9.15 15.60 -2.23
N ALA A 30 8.78 14.63 -1.39
CA ALA A 30 8.86 14.72 0.06
C ALA A 30 9.19 13.36 0.70
N PRO A 31 10.42 12.83 0.51
CA PRO A 31 10.79 11.45 0.84
C PRO A 31 10.83 11.13 2.35
N SER A 32 10.77 12.14 3.21
CA SER A 32 10.90 11.98 4.66
C SER A 32 9.56 11.99 5.40
N VAL A 33 8.42 12.02 4.70
CA VAL A 33 7.10 12.03 5.35
C VAL A 33 6.75 10.62 5.81
N ALA A 34 6.36 10.47 7.08
CA ALA A 34 5.93 9.19 7.61
C ALA A 34 4.58 8.77 6.98
N HIS A 35 4.52 7.53 6.52
CA HIS A 35 3.35 6.91 5.91
C HIS A 35 2.40 6.36 6.99
N THR A 36 1.53 7.20 7.55
CA THR A 36 0.72 6.87 8.75
C THR A 36 -0.80 6.92 8.54
N GLN A 37 -1.26 6.83 7.28
CA GLN A 37 -2.70 6.88 7.00
C GLN A 37 -3.42 5.57 7.39
N PRO A 38 -4.72 5.61 7.73
CA PRO A 38 -5.46 4.41 8.16
C PRO A 38 -5.55 3.30 7.10
N ASN A 39 -5.48 3.66 5.82
CA ASN A 39 -5.48 2.75 4.68
C ASN A 39 -4.08 2.21 4.33
N MET A 40 -3.10 2.39 5.22
CA MET A 40 -1.69 2.12 4.96
C MET A 40 -1.03 1.34 6.10
N ILE A 41 -0.24 0.34 5.75
CA ILE A 41 0.60 -0.38 6.71
C ILE A 41 2.01 -0.60 6.17
N THR A 42 3.00 -0.34 7.02
CA THR A 42 4.40 -0.69 6.76
C THR A 42 4.79 -1.93 7.57
N LEU A 43 5.45 -2.89 6.93
CA LEU A 43 5.95 -4.12 7.53
C LEU A 43 7.44 -4.28 7.25
N ASN A 44 8.25 -4.38 8.30
CA ASN A 44 9.65 -4.79 8.19
C ASN A 44 9.76 -6.29 7.86
N PRO A 45 10.93 -6.77 7.39
CA PRO A 45 11.16 -8.18 7.10
C PRO A 45 10.73 -9.09 8.26
N GLY A 46 9.96 -10.14 7.95
CA GLY A 46 9.45 -11.10 8.94
C GLY A 46 8.25 -10.61 9.77
N GLN A 47 7.85 -9.34 9.67
CA GLN A 47 6.69 -8.82 10.40
C GLN A 47 5.37 -9.25 9.74
N GLN A 48 4.35 -9.37 10.57
CA GLN A 48 2.96 -9.55 10.16
C GLN A 48 2.06 -8.63 10.97
N ARG A 49 1.02 -8.09 10.33
CA ARG A 49 -0.01 -7.29 11.00
C ARG A 49 -1.38 -7.62 10.41
N ASN A 50 -2.41 -7.31 11.18
CA ASN A 50 -3.78 -7.32 10.69
C ASN A 50 -4.18 -5.91 10.29
N VAL A 51 -4.85 -5.81 9.14
CA VAL A 51 -5.51 -4.59 8.65
C VAL A 51 -6.99 -4.89 8.69
N VAL A 52 -7.75 -3.99 9.31
CA VAL A 52 -9.22 -4.03 9.28
C VAL A 52 -9.66 -2.86 8.41
N TRP A 53 -10.38 -3.17 7.34
CA TRP A 53 -10.89 -2.19 6.40
C TRP A 53 -12.36 -2.44 6.11
N GLN A 54 -13.15 -1.38 6.05
CA GLN A 54 -14.57 -1.45 5.73
C GLN A 54 -14.82 -0.87 4.35
N PHE A 55 -15.33 -1.69 3.45
CA PHE A 55 -15.80 -1.26 2.14
C PHE A 55 -17.25 -0.81 2.26
N VAL A 56 -17.55 0.40 1.77
CA VAL A 56 -18.89 0.99 1.84
C VAL A 56 -19.72 0.72 0.58
N GLN A 57 -19.09 0.25 -0.49
CA GLN A 57 -19.72 -0.09 -1.76
C GLN A 57 -19.04 -1.33 -2.36
N PRO A 58 -19.79 -2.18 -3.10
CA PRO A 58 -19.19 -3.23 -3.91
C PRO A 58 -18.37 -2.63 -5.05
N GLY A 59 -17.38 -3.37 -5.52
CA GLY A 59 -16.53 -2.96 -6.62
C GLY A 59 -15.08 -3.40 -6.46
N LYS A 60 -14.22 -2.76 -7.25
CA LYS A 60 -12.78 -3.02 -7.28
C LYS A 60 -12.04 -1.88 -6.58
N THR A 61 -11.10 -2.22 -5.72
CA THR A 61 -10.11 -1.28 -5.21
C THR A 61 -8.72 -1.86 -5.38
N ASP A 62 -7.71 -1.01 -5.50
CA ASP A 62 -6.34 -1.44 -5.69
C ASP A 62 -5.57 -1.37 -4.37
N PHE A 63 -4.42 -2.04 -4.35
CA PHE A 63 -3.40 -1.77 -3.36
C PHE A 63 -2.00 -1.83 -3.96
N ALA A 64 -1.09 -1.07 -3.38
CA ALA A 64 0.29 -1.01 -3.84
C ALA A 64 1.31 -0.80 -2.71
N CYS A 65 2.56 -1.14 -2.99
CA CYS A 65 3.71 -0.75 -2.19
C CYS A 65 4.31 0.54 -2.76
N LEU A 66 4.30 1.62 -1.97
CA LEU A 66 4.72 2.95 -2.41
C LEU A 66 6.14 3.34 -1.98
N VAL A 67 6.86 2.43 -1.33
CA VAL A 67 8.29 2.60 -1.00
C VAL A 67 9.07 2.91 -2.27
N ASP A 68 9.85 4.00 -2.23
CA ASP A 68 10.67 4.47 -3.33
C ASP A 68 11.41 3.30 -3.97
N TRP A 69 11.18 3.12 -5.28
CA TRP A 69 11.59 2.02 -6.15
C TRP A 69 10.54 0.91 -6.39
N HIS A 70 9.69 0.49 -5.44
CA HIS A 70 8.81 -0.68 -5.65
C HIS A 70 7.56 -0.45 -6.52
N LEU A 71 7.02 0.77 -6.58
CA LEU A 71 5.89 1.04 -7.49
C LEU A 71 6.28 0.87 -8.96
N LYS A 72 7.54 1.20 -9.32
CA LYS A 72 8.06 1.03 -10.69
C LYS A 72 8.17 -0.45 -11.12
N PHE A 73 8.26 -1.38 -10.18
CA PHE A 73 8.43 -2.82 -10.46
C PHE A 73 7.17 -3.67 -10.17
N GLY A 74 6.01 -3.03 -10.01
CA GLY A 74 4.73 -3.74 -10.17
C GLY A 74 4.22 -4.45 -8.93
N THR A 75 4.46 -3.93 -7.73
CA THR A 75 3.66 -4.35 -6.56
C THR A 75 2.29 -3.68 -6.62
N LEU A 76 1.40 -4.25 -7.45
CA LEU A 76 0.01 -3.87 -7.62
C LEU A 76 -0.86 -5.10 -7.38
N GLY A 77 -1.94 -4.95 -6.63
CA GLY A 77 -2.96 -5.98 -6.49
C GLY A 77 -4.35 -5.36 -6.45
N GLU A 78 -5.36 -6.19 -6.71
CA GLU A 78 -6.77 -5.79 -6.71
C GLU A 78 -7.49 -6.50 -5.56
N ILE A 79 -8.39 -5.79 -4.91
CA ILE A 79 -9.38 -6.32 -3.97
C ILE A 79 -10.73 -6.17 -4.65
N GLN A 80 -11.39 -7.31 -4.90
CA GLN A 80 -12.77 -7.36 -5.36
C GLN A 80 -13.70 -7.54 -4.17
N VAL A 81 -14.75 -6.72 -4.12
CA VAL A 81 -15.80 -6.74 -3.10
C VAL A 81 -17.13 -6.94 -3.82
N ASP A 82 -17.80 -8.05 -3.54
CA ASP A 82 -19.10 -8.42 -4.11
C ASP A 82 -20.25 -8.20 -3.10
#